data_AF-M7T5G3-F1
#
_entry.id   AF-M7T5G3-F1
#
_cell.length_a   1.000
_cell.length_b   1.000
_cell.length_c   1.000
_cell.angle_alpha   90.00
_cell.angle_beta   90.00
_cell.angle_gamma   90.00
#
_symmetry.space_group_name_H-M   'P 1'
#
loop_
_entity.id
_entity.type
_entity.pdbx_description
1 polymer ?
#
loop_
_entity_poly.entity_id
_entity_poly.type
_entity_poly.pdbx_seq_one_letter_code
_entity_poly.pdbx_strand_id
1 'polypeptide(L)'
;MPSTLGSWITCLLAGAATTTSASQTTDTSDHHRRADVSACKLPAVDSAYLSSGFGFAADCAPSTGTLSAFMFFVDFPDQEATGTGDDTPDALRDFFVPLAAEWYAASSYGKLALNVTADRSGFYRMPAEAASYAWDRGLSYETHQQYIQDALDGYVQGGGADIEPTDVLYVVPTRAATLISFSPTFMGDVATRSGTHVAKKAVTFGADAYQTWQYLVLNHETGHTMCLPDLYPIDGRRTGLFVGGWDLMGYINGPSPDYFSWNKWRLGWLTDEQIECVDSGGGAGSSTHTLSPLEVAGDSAVKAVVVKHNDTAVLVAEARSASGLDEGACATGVLLYTVTTDTGSGEGPVQVLDVNPASGGCADDELNDATLSLDGTSTYSVPGWDVTVTVTEKNGDEYTIQVDVA
;
A
#
# COMPACT_ATOMS: atom_id res chain seq x y z
N MET A 1 18.37 -83.74 -33.08
CA MET A 1 17.73 -84.63 -32.09
C MET A 1 17.43 -83.82 -30.86
N PRO A 2 16.19 -83.93 -30.35
CA PRO A 2 15.11 -83.02 -30.74
C PRO A 2 14.44 -82.43 -29.48
N SER A 3 13.48 -81.51 -29.53
CA SER A 3 12.10 -81.65 -30.03
C SER A 3 11.34 -80.40 -29.54
N THR A 4 10.33 -79.79 -30.17
CA THR A 4 9.51 -80.01 -31.37
C THR A 4 8.51 -78.83 -31.44
N LEU A 5 8.17 -78.40 -32.67
CA LEU A 5 6.83 -78.08 -33.23
C LEU A 5 5.88 -77.18 -32.39
N GLY A 6 5.39 -76.04 -32.90
CA GLY A 6 4.42 -75.89 -34.01
C GLY A 6 3.07 -75.47 -33.38
N SER A 7 2.34 -74.43 -33.80
CA SER A 7 1.56 -74.31 -35.03
C SER A 7 0.22 -73.62 -34.65
N TRP A 8 -0.02 -72.41 -35.20
CA TRP A 8 -1.30 -71.78 -35.61
C TRP A 8 -2.51 -71.73 -34.65
N ILE A 9 -3.16 -70.55 -34.55
CA ILE A 9 -4.59 -70.32 -34.83
C ILE A 9 -4.89 -68.82 -34.76
N THR A 10 -5.32 -68.28 -35.90
CA THR A 10 -6.01 -67.01 -36.05
C THR A 10 -7.44 -67.16 -35.55
N CYS A 11 -7.90 -66.29 -34.65
CA CYS A 11 -9.33 -66.14 -34.37
C CYS A 11 -9.69 -64.66 -34.41
N LEU A 12 -10.36 -64.25 -35.48
CA LEU A 12 -11.05 -62.97 -35.58
C LEU A 12 -12.21 -62.98 -34.59
N LEU A 13 -12.24 -62.01 -33.67
CA LEU A 13 -13.46 -61.60 -32.99
C LEU A 13 -13.78 -60.17 -33.43
N ALA A 14 -14.79 -60.05 -34.27
CA ALA A 14 -15.42 -58.79 -34.64
C ALA A 14 -16.18 -58.24 -33.42
N GLY A 15 -15.62 -57.22 -32.77
CA GLY A 15 -16.33 -56.39 -31.81
C GLY A 15 -17.03 -55.26 -32.55
N ALA A 16 -18.36 -55.29 -32.59
CA ALA A 16 -19.18 -54.21 -33.10
C ALA A 16 -19.01 -52.96 -32.21
N ALA A 17 -18.45 -51.89 -32.77
CA ALA A 17 -18.41 -50.59 -32.11
C ALA A 17 -19.78 -49.91 -32.25
N THR A 18 -20.55 -49.89 -31.17
CA THR A 18 -21.71 -48.99 -31.03
C THR A 18 -21.20 -47.57 -30.82
N THR A 19 -21.32 -46.74 -31.85
CA THR A 19 -21.10 -45.29 -31.76
C THR A 19 -22.25 -44.64 -31.00
N THR A 20 -22.06 -44.38 -29.71
CA THR A 20 -22.89 -43.45 -28.95
C THR A 20 -22.46 -42.03 -29.30
N SER A 21 -23.29 -41.31 -30.06
CA SER A 21 -23.15 -39.88 -30.29
C SER A 21 -23.44 -39.15 -28.97
N ALA A 22 -22.39 -38.74 -28.27
CA ALA A 22 -22.53 -37.77 -27.19
C ALA A 22 -22.88 -36.42 -27.82
N SER A 23 -24.12 -35.98 -27.62
CA SER A 23 -24.54 -34.61 -27.86
C SER A 23 -23.71 -33.71 -26.94
N GLN A 24 -22.75 -32.98 -27.51
CA GLN A 24 -22.15 -31.84 -26.83
C GLN A 24 -23.25 -30.79 -26.67
N THR A 25 -23.83 -30.73 -25.48
CA THR A 25 -24.51 -29.52 -25.02
C THR A 25 -23.42 -28.49 -24.80
N THR A 26 -23.25 -27.59 -25.77
CA THR A 26 -22.58 -26.32 -25.55
C THR A 26 -23.42 -25.55 -24.53
N ASP A 27 -22.98 -25.59 -23.29
CA ASP A 27 -23.44 -24.67 -22.25
C ASP A 27 -22.90 -23.28 -22.62
N THR A 28 -23.74 -22.49 -23.27
CA THR A 28 -23.50 -21.06 -23.48
C THR A 28 -24.01 -20.34 -22.23
N SER A 29 -23.29 -20.48 -21.13
CA SER A 29 -23.34 -19.51 -20.04
C SER A 29 -22.46 -18.33 -20.46
N ASP A 30 -23.08 -17.16 -20.44
CA ASP A 30 -22.53 -15.88 -20.87
C ASP A 30 -21.45 -15.40 -19.88
N HIS A 31 -20.30 -16.05 -19.89
CA HIS A 31 -19.12 -15.63 -19.14
C HIS A 31 -18.24 -14.80 -20.08
N HIS A 32 -18.54 -13.50 -20.19
CA HIS A 32 -17.60 -12.54 -20.75
C HIS A 32 -16.25 -12.71 -20.04
N ARG A 33 -15.19 -12.97 -20.82
CA ARG A 33 -13.90 -13.48 -20.35
C ARG A 33 -13.27 -12.53 -19.34
N ARG A 34 -13.23 -12.93 -18.07
CA ARG A 34 -12.25 -12.42 -17.10
C ARG A 34 -10.87 -12.53 -17.74
N ALA A 35 -10.19 -11.40 -17.88
CA ALA A 35 -8.86 -11.37 -18.48
C ALA A 35 -7.87 -12.07 -17.55
N ASP A 36 -6.74 -12.51 -18.10
CA ASP A 36 -5.62 -12.92 -17.27
C ASP A 36 -5.21 -11.72 -16.40
N VAL A 37 -5.08 -11.95 -15.09
CA VAL A 37 -4.80 -10.89 -14.11
C VAL A 37 -3.51 -10.11 -14.43
N SER A 38 -2.57 -10.74 -15.14
CA SER A 38 -1.34 -10.09 -15.61
C SER A 38 -1.60 -8.92 -16.58
N ALA A 39 -2.74 -8.90 -17.28
CA ALA A 39 -3.11 -7.77 -18.13
C ALA A 39 -3.32 -6.48 -17.32
N CYS A 40 -3.86 -6.60 -16.10
CA CYS A 40 -4.11 -5.49 -15.19
C CYS A 40 -2.92 -5.13 -14.30
N LYS A 41 -1.86 -5.96 -14.24
CA LYS A 41 -0.62 -5.67 -13.53
C LYS A 41 0.27 -4.72 -14.34
N LEU A 42 -0.10 -3.44 -14.35
CA LEU A 42 0.66 -2.43 -15.08
C LEU A 42 2.08 -2.26 -14.51
N PRO A 43 3.12 -2.30 -15.35
CA PRO A 43 4.50 -2.19 -14.87
C PRO A 43 4.79 -0.79 -14.35
N ALA A 44 5.79 -0.69 -13.46
CA ALA A 44 6.35 0.60 -13.09
C ALA A 44 6.96 1.32 -14.30
N VAL A 45 6.82 2.64 -14.32
CA VAL A 45 7.42 3.51 -15.35
C VAL A 45 8.59 4.26 -14.73
N ASP A 46 9.79 4.04 -15.26
CA ASP A 46 11.05 4.57 -14.68
C ASP A 46 11.10 6.11 -14.60
N SER A 47 10.38 6.82 -15.48
CA SER A 47 10.34 8.29 -15.46
C SER A 47 9.44 8.86 -14.37
N ALA A 48 8.59 8.03 -13.74
CA ALA A 48 7.71 8.43 -12.66
C ALA A 48 8.36 8.08 -11.31
N TYR A 49 8.73 9.11 -10.55
CA TYR A 49 9.31 8.94 -9.22
C TYR A 49 8.33 8.20 -8.30
N LEU A 50 8.78 7.08 -7.71
CA LEU A 50 7.93 6.15 -6.94
C LEU A 50 6.65 5.72 -7.68
N SER A 51 6.77 5.44 -8.98
CA SER A 51 5.68 4.92 -9.81
C SER A 51 4.78 3.92 -9.09
N SER A 52 3.46 4.10 -9.22
CA SER A 52 2.44 3.17 -8.71
C SER A 52 2.34 1.85 -9.50
N GLY A 53 3.27 1.55 -10.41
CA GLY A 53 3.27 0.29 -11.16
C GLY A 53 3.97 -0.87 -10.43
N PHE A 54 3.81 -2.08 -10.97
CA PHE A 54 4.40 -3.31 -10.46
C PHE A 54 5.87 -3.46 -10.86
N GLY A 55 6.65 -4.15 -10.02
CA GLY A 55 8.07 -4.43 -10.31
C GLY A 55 8.97 -3.20 -10.25
N PHE A 56 8.62 -2.22 -9.41
CA PHE A 56 9.42 -1.01 -9.20
C PHE A 56 10.87 -1.36 -8.83
N ALA A 57 11.80 -1.03 -9.73
CA ALA A 57 13.20 -1.49 -9.66
C ALA A 57 14.07 -0.56 -8.80
N ALA A 58 13.74 -0.46 -7.50
CA ALA A 58 14.57 0.22 -6.51
C ALA A 58 14.94 -0.71 -5.36
N ASP A 59 15.95 -0.31 -4.58
CA ASP A 59 16.34 -1.01 -3.35
C ASP A 59 15.33 -0.73 -2.23
N CYS A 60 14.12 -1.24 -2.39
CA CYS A 60 13.00 -1.12 -1.46
C CYS A 60 13.21 -2.03 -0.24
N ALA A 61 12.69 -1.62 0.91
CA ALA A 61 12.55 -2.48 2.06
C ALA A 61 11.56 -3.63 1.76
N PRO A 62 11.71 -4.80 2.41
CA PRO A 62 10.78 -5.90 2.26
C PRO A 62 9.35 -5.48 2.63
N SER A 63 8.39 -5.77 1.76
CA SER A 63 6.97 -5.57 2.03
C SER A 63 6.27 -6.82 2.58
N THR A 64 6.95 -7.97 2.61
CA THR A 64 6.43 -9.23 3.17
C THR A 64 7.46 -9.90 4.06
N GLY A 65 7.01 -10.82 4.92
CA GLY A 65 7.85 -11.47 5.90
C GLY A 65 8.16 -10.52 7.05
N THR A 66 9.44 -10.24 7.31
CA THR A 66 9.87 -9.36 8.37
C THR A 66 10.62 -8.17 7.80
N LEU A 67 10.13 -6.96 8.06
CA LEU A 67 10.88 -5.72 7.88
C LEU A 67 11.59 -5.44 9.21
N SER A 68 12.91 -5.48 9.18
CA SER A 68 13.72 -5.20 10.36
C SER A 68 14.08 -3.71 10.40
N ALA A 69 13.92 -3.09 11.55
CA ALA A 69 14.29 -1.70 11.76
C ALA A 69 15.15 -1.53 13.02
N PHE A 70 16.09 -0.60 12.98
CA PHE A 70 16.84 -0.17 14.14
C PHE A 70 16.42 1.25 14.53
N MET A 71 16.14 1.47 15.81
CA MET A 71 15.65 2.75 16.33
C MET A 71 16.58 3.28 17.42
N PHE A 72 16.95 4.55 17.32
CA PHE A 72 17.61 5.27 18.40
C PHE A 72 17.08 6.70 18.51
N PHE A 73 17.37 7.33 19.65
CA PHE A 73 16.77 8.59 20.06
C PHE A 73 17.82 9.68 20.12
N VAL A 74 17.48 10.89 19.68
CA VAL A 74 18.42 12.02 19.63
C VAL A 74 17.89 13.26 20.33
N ASP A 75 18.79 14.08 20.84
CA ASP A 75 18.50 15.43 21.31
C ASP A 75 19.54 16.43 20.77
N PHE A 76 19.31 17.73 20.98
CA PHE A 76 20.10 18.78 20.35
C PHE A 76 20.70 19.73 21.39
N PRO A 77 21.84 20.39 21.11
CA PRO A 77 22.43 21.38 22.01
C PRO A 77 21.49 22.53 22.42
N ASP A 78 20.58 22.93 21.53
CA ASP A 78 19.58 23.99 21.73
C ASP A 78 18.19 23.46 22.12
N GLN A 79 17.93 22.16 21.94
CA GLN A 79 16.68 21.48 22.27
C GLN A 79 16.95 20.13 22.94
N GLU A 80 17.43 20.19 24.18
CA GLU A 80 17.79 19.01 24.97
C GLU A 80 16.56 18.21 25.40
N ALA A 81 16.73 16.90 25.51
CA ALA A 81 15.68 16.04 26.04
C ALA A 81 15.42 16.34 27.52
N THR A 82 14.16 16.28 27.93
CA THR A 82 13.83 16.39 29.36
C THR A 82 14.18 15.12 30.11
N GLY A 83 14.18 13.97 29.43
CA GLY A 83 14.49 12.66 30.00
C GLY A 83 13.47 12.20 31.04
N THR A 84 12.25 12.73 31.02
CA THR A 84 11.20 12.42 32.00
C THR A 84 9.82 12.33 31.35
N GLY A 85 8.87 11.68 32.02
CA GLY A 85 7.49 11.59 31.53
C GLY A 85 7.39 10.87 30.17
N ASP A 86 6.73 11.52 29.21
CA ASP A 86 6.53 11.03 27.84
C ASP A 86 7.73 11.28 26.90
N ASP A 87 8.78 11.92 27.41
CA ASP A 87 10.01 12.27 26.67
C ASP A 87 11.21 11.47 27.22
N THR A 88 11.09 10.16 27.11
CA THR A 88 12.14 9.17 27.39
C THR A 88 12.25 8.17 26.24
N PRO A 89 13.39 7.53 25.99
CA PRO A 89 13.52 6.51 24.95
C PRO A 89 12.47 5.39 25.04
N ASP A 90 12.16 4.94 26.25
CA ASP A 90 11.11 3.94 26.47
C ASP A 90 9.72 4.48 26.08
N ALA A 91 9.35 5.67 26.54
CA ALA A 91 8.06 6.27 26.22
C ALA A 91 7.89 6.57 24.73
N LEU A 92 8.95 7.02 24.04
CA LEU A 92 8.92 7.28 22.60
C LEU A 92 8.83 5.98 21.80
N ARG A 93 9.56 4.94 22.20
CA ARG A 93 9.42 3.61 21.59
C ARG A 93 8.00 3.08 21.75
N ASP A 94 7.45 3.15 22.96
CA ASP A 94 6.10 2.66 23.27
C ASP A 94 5.00 3.52 22.62
N PHE A 95 5.28 4.79 22.34
CA PHE A 95 4.39 5.67 21.59
C PHE A 95 4.23 5.25 20.12
N PHE A 96 5.33 4.84 19.46
CA PHE A 96 5.32 4.51 18.04
C PHE A 96 5.11 3.02 17.75
N VAL A 97 5.96 2.16 18.32
CA VAL A 97 6.24 0.83 17.77
C VAL A 97 5.08 -0.15 17.92
N PRO A 98 4.46 -0.33 19.11
CA PRO A 98 3.43 -1.35 19.27
C PRO A 98 2.24 -1.13 18.34
N LEU A 99 1.71 0.09 18.31
CA LEU A 99 0.54 0.42 17.48
C LEU A 99 0.88 0.41 15.99
N ALA A 100 2.08 0.87 15.60
CA ALA A 100 2.48 0.79 14.20
C ALA A 100 2.69 -0.66 13.73
N ALA A 101 3.22 -1.54 14.58
CA ALA A 101 3.37 -2.96 14.27
C ALA A 101 2.01 -3.66 14.18
N GLU A 102 1.07 -3.36 15.09
CA GLU A 102 -0.31 -3.84 15.03
C GLU A 102 -1.03 -3.37 13.76
N TRP A 103 -0.84 -2.11 13.37
CA TRP A 103 -1.40 -1.55 12.15
C TRP A 103 -0.92 -2.31 10.91
N TYR A 104 0.40 -2.56 10.78
CA TYR A 104 0.93 -3.34 9.66
C TYR A 104 0.47 -4.79 9.67
N ALA A 105 0.38 -5.43 10.84
CA ALA A 105 -0.15 -6.78 10.95
C ALA A 105 -1.61 -6.84 10.49
N ALA A 106 -2.43 -5.84 10.82
CA ALA A 106 -3.82 -5.74 10.38
C ALA A 106 -3.92 -5.46 8.87
N SER A 107 -3.28 -4.40 8.36
CA SER A 107 -3.38 -3.99 6.95
C SER A 107 -2.86 -5.05 5.99
N SER A 108 -1.77 -5.75 6.37
CA SER A 108 -1.15 -6.78 5.54
C SER A 108 -1.78 -8.17 5.67
N TYR A 109 -2.83 -8.33 6.48
CA TYR A 109 -3.39 -9.64 6.84
C TYR A 109 -2.33 -10.59 7.43
N GLY A 110 -1.40 -10.04 8.20
CA GLY A 110 -0.28 -10.76 8.82
C GLY A 110 0.87 -11.13 7.88
N LYS A 111 0.85 -10.66 6.62
CA LYS A 111 1.94 -10.93 5.66
C LYS A 111 3.20 -10.12 5.90
N LEU A 112 3.11 -9.02 6.66
CA LEU A 112 4.24 -8.22 7.10
C LEU A 112 4.28 -8.14 8.62
N ALA A 113 5.45 -8.42 9.18
CA ALA A 113 5.80 -8.14 10.57
C ALA A 113 6.83 -7.00 10.62
N LEU A 114 6.49 -5.91 11.29
CA LEU A 114 7.43 -4.84 11.62
C LEU A 114 8.18 -5.21 12.90
N ASN A 115 9.50 -5.46 12.79
CA ASN A 115 10.36 -5.79 13.92
C ASN A 115 11.34 -4.66 14.20
N VAL A 116 11.11 -3.90 15.27
CA VAL A 116 11.96 -2.76 15.65
C VAL A 116 12.84 -3.12 16.82
N THR A 117 14.15 -3.12 16.61
CA THR A 117 15.14 -3.15 17.69
C THR A 117 15.47 -1.71 18.08
N ALA A 118 15.15 -1.33 19.32
CA ALA A 118 15.39 0.02 19.81
C ALA A 118 16.50 0.06 20.86
N ASP A 119 17.47 0.96 20.67
CA ASP A 119 18.41 1.33 21.72
C ASP A 119 17.75 2.35 22.66
N ARG A 120 17.46 1.90 23.88
CA ARG A 120 16.70 2.67 24.88
C ARG A 120 17.58 3.20 26.01
N SER A 121 18.91 3.17 25.83
CA SER A 121 19.87 3.54 26.87
C SER A 121 19.88 5.04 27.18
N GLY A 122 19.50 5.88 26.23
CA GLY A 122 19.45 7.33 26.40
C GLY A 122 19.14 8.06 25.09
N PHE A 123 19.18 9.39 25.17
CA PHE A 123 19.24 10.26 24.00
C PHE A 123 20.69 10.48 23.59
N TYR A 124 20.97 10.40 22.30
CA TYR A 124 22.28 10.64 21.71
C TYR A 124 22.35 12.06 21.18
N ARG A 125 23.28 12.85 21.72
CA ARG A 125 23.40 14.27 21.39
C ARG A 125 23.86 14.46 19.95
N MET A 126 23.04 15.16 19.17
CA MET A 126 23.40 15.63 17.83
C MET A 126 24.57 16.63 17.92
N PRO A 127 25.51 16.62 16.95
CA PRO A 127 26.67 17.51 16.94
C PRO A 127 26.32 18.98 16.63
N ALA A 128 25.13 19.26 16.11
CA ALA A 128 24.67 20.59 15.74
C ALA A 128 23.29 20.91 16.35
N GLU A 129 23.01 22.20 16.49
CA GLU A 129 21.71 22.74 16.94
C GLU A 129 20.58 22.33 15.98
N ALA A 130 19.39 22.04 16.50
CA ALA A 130 18.19 21.74 15.72
C ALA A 130 17.89 22.87 14.72
N ALA A 131 18.05 24.12 15.16
CA ALA A 131 17.87 25.31 14.32
C ALA A 131 18.76 25.32 13.06
N SER A 132 19.94 24.70 13.12
CA SER A 132 20.93 24.75 12.04
C SER A 132 20.56 23.88 10.83
N TYR A 133 19.70 22.88 11.01
CA TYR A 133 19.24 22.02 9.92
C TYR A 133 18.17 22.68 9.04
N ALA A 134 17.60 23.82 9.47
CA ALA A 134 16.56 24.56 8.74
C ALA A 134 15.44 23.63 8.22
N TRP A 135 14.87 22.85 9.15
CA TRP A 135 13.99 21.71 8.86
C TRP A 135 12.58 22.14 8.47
N ASP A 136 12.45 22.68 7.26
CA ASP A 136 11.20 23.14 6.66
C ASP A 136 10.80 22.31 5.43
N ARG A 137 9.53 22.42 5.01
CA ARG A 137 9.06 21.77 3.77
C ARG A 137 9.89 22.23 2.57
N GLY A 138 10.26 21.28 1.71
CA GLY A 138 11.28 21.49 0.66
C GLY A 138 12.69 21.10 1.08
N LEU A 139 12.85 20.34 2.17
CA LEU A 139 14.11 19.76 2.63
C LEU A 139 14.85 19.05 1.49
N SER A 140 16.11 19.40 1.30
CA SER A 140 16.95 18.79 0.27
C SER A 140 17.40 17.38 0.67
N TYR A 141 17.70 16.56 -0.34
CA TYR A 141 18.30 15.25 -0.13
C TYR A 141 19.60 15.35 0.69
N GLU A 142 20.44 16.34 0.38
CA GLU A 142 21.74 16.56 1.02
C GLU A 142 21.58 16.95 2.50
N THR A 143 20.62 17.83 2.81
CA THR A 143 20.32 18.22 4.20
C THR A 143 19.81 17.03 5.01
N HIS A 144 18.91 16.23 4.44
CA HIS A 144 18.40 15.04 5.11
C HIS A 144 19.51 14.01 5.35
N GLN A 145 20.35 13.75 4.33
CA GLN A 145 21.51 12.87 4.47
C GLN A 145 22.48 13.37 5.54
N GLN A 146 22.75 14.68 5.59
CA GLN A 146 23.62 15.28 6.61
C GLN A 146 23.06 15.03 8.01
N TYR A 147 21.77 15.27 8.24
CA TYR A 147 21.11 15.02 9.52
C TYR A 147 21.25 13.56 9.97
N ILE A 148 21.02 12.60 9.07
CA ILE A 148 21.17 11.17 9.38
C ILE A 148 22.62 10.83 9.73
N GLN A 149 23.59 11.37 9.00
CA GLN A 149 25.01 11.17 9.30
C GLN A 149 25.41 11.80 10.65
N ASP A 150 24.88 12.98 10.96
CA ASP A 150 25.09 13.64 12.25
C ASP A 150 24.46 12.86 13.41
N ALA A 151 23.30 12.24 13.19
CA ALA A 151 22.67 11.35 14.16
C ALA A 151 23.50 10.08 14.40
N LEU A 152 24.02 9.45 13.34
CA LEU A 152 24.92 8.29 13.46
C LEU A 152 26.23 8.66 14.18
N ASP A 153 26.81 9.83 13.89
CA ASP A 153 28.01 10.31 14.58
C ASP A 153 27.73 10.56 16.07
N GLY A 154 26.59 11.19 16.40
CA GLY A 154 26.15 11.38 17.78
C GLY A 154 25.92 10.06 18.51
N TYR A 155 25.32 9.07 17.83
CA TYR A 155 25.10 7.73 18.34
C TYR A 155 26.43 7.03 18.69
N VAL A 156 27.38 7.01 17.75
CA VAL A 156 28.70 6.38 17.94
C VAL A 156 29.51 7.10 19.03
N GLN A 157 29.56 8.43 19.01
CA GLN A 157 30.31 9.22 19.99
C GLN A 157 29.70 9.13 21.40
N GLY A 158 28.38 8.98 21.49
CA GLY A 158 27.66 8.76 22.74
C GLY A 158 27.80 7.34 23.30
N GLY A 159 28.54 6.45 22.62
CA GLY A 159 28.77 5.08 23.07
C GLY A 159 27.61 4.13 22.74
N GLY A 160 26.86 4.41 21.67
CA GLY A 160 25.88 3.49 21.12
C GLY A 160 26.48 2.14 20.76
N ALA A 161 25.65 1.10 20.83
CA ALA A 161 26.04 -0.25 20.45
C ALA A 161 26.29 -0.35 18.94
N ASP A 162 26.96 -1.42 18.50
CA ASP A 162 27.07 -1.67 17.06
C ASP A 162 25.67 -1.92 16.45
N ILE A 163 25.39 -1.28 15.31
CA ILE A 163 24.14 -1.47 14.57
C ILE A 163 24.36 -2.57 13.54
N GLU A 164 23.66 -3.69 13.71
CA GLU A 164 23.60 -4.71 12.66
C GLU A 164 22.86 -4.17 11.43
N PRO A 165 23.31 -4.49 10.20
CA PRO A 165 22.62 -4.08 8.97
C PRO A 165 21.13 -4.41 9.02
N THR A 166 20.29 -3.42 8.74
CA THR A 166 18.83 -3.50 8.88
C THR A 166 18.13 -2.98 7.62
N ASP A 167 16.81 -3.17 7.49
CA ASP A 167 16.11 -2.63 6.33
C ASP A 167 15.90 -1.12 6.48
N VAL A 168 15.54 -0.67 7.69
CA VAL A 168 15.22 0.75 7.95
C VAL A 168 15.87 1.27 9.24
N LEU A 169 16.48 2.44 9.17
CA LEU A 169 16.94 3.19 10.34
C LEU A 169 15.88 4.21 10.79
N TYR A 170 15.48 4.18 12.05
CA TYR A 170 14.58 5.15 12.67
C TYR A 170 15.36 6.10 13.59
N VAL A 171 15.36 7.39 13.25
CA VAL A 171 15.99 8.44 14.06
C VAL A 171 14.88 9.29 14.69
N VAL A 172 14.69 9.13 15.99
CA VAL A 172 13.57 9.74 16.72
C VAL A 172 14.09 10.88 17.60
N PRO A 173 13.79 12.15 17.32
CA PRO A 173 14.20 13.23 18.19
C PRO A 173 13.32 13.29 19.44
N THR A 174 13.85 13.85 20.53
CA THR A 174 13.09 14.24 21.72
C THR A 174 11.83 15.05 21.37
N ARG A 175 10.78 14.93 22.19
CA ARG A 175 9.57 15.77 22.09
C ARG A 175 9.87 17.26 22.21
N ALA A 176 10.97 17.64 22.86
CA ALA A 176 11.39 19.03 22.99
C ALA A 176 11.90 19.63 21.67
N ALA A 177 12.24 18.81 20.67
CA ALA A 177 12.85 19.23 19.40
C ALA A 177 11.81 19.80 18.41
N THR A 178 11.20 20.93 18.75
CA THR A 178 10.14 21.55 17.94
C THR A 178 10.63 22.16 16.62
N LEU A 179 11.94 22.34 16.43
CA LEU A 179 12.51 22.90 15.20
C LEU A 179 12.72 21.85 14.11
N ILE A 180 12.68 20.56 14.45
CA ILE A 180 12.57 19.48 13.48
C ILE A 180 11.08 19.28 13.19
N SER A 181 10.55 20.08 12.26
CA SER A 181 9.11 20.33 12.20
C SER A 181 8.26 19.18 11.64
N PHE A 182 8.82 18.35 10.77
CA PHE A 182 8.10 17.28 10.08
C PHE A 182 8.92 16.00 9.93
N SER A 183 8.22 14.88 9.69
CA SER A 183 8.80 13.57 9.49
C SER A 183 8.95 13.26 7.99
N PRO A 184 10.16 12.96 7.50
CA PRO A 184 10.36 12.40 6.16
C PRO A 184 11.11 11.05 6.11
N THR A 185 10.87 10.33 5.03
CA THR A 185 11.66 9.17 4.59
C THR A 185 12.85 9.58 3.74
N PHE A 186 14.00 8.98 3.99
CA PHE A 186 15.19 9.05 3.16
C PHE A 186 15.28 7.82 2.27
N MET A 187 15.17 8.04 0.95
CA MET A 187 15.16 6.96 -0.05
C MET A 187 16.56 6.45 -0.45
N GLY A 188 17.63 7.07 0.05
CA GLY A 188 19.01 6.66 -0.21
C GLY A 188 19.51 5.57 0.74
N ASP A 189 20.59 4.90 0.33
CA ASP A 189 21.35 4.00 1.20
C ASP A 189 21.93 4.76 2.39
N VAL A 190 21.86 4.16 3.58
CA VAL A 190 22.29 4.77 4.83
C VAL A 190 23.61 4.14 5.25
N ALA A 191 24.65 4.96 5.32
CA ALA A 191 25.96 4.56 5.79
C ALA A 191 26.54 5.62 6.71
N THR A 192 27.42 5.18 7.61
CA THR A 192 28.26 6.09 8.39
C THR A 192 29.20 6.87 7.47
N ARG A 193 29.79 7.96 7.97
CA ARG A 193 30.79 8.74 7.21
C ARG A 193 32.04 7.94 6.83
N SER A 194 32.33 6.85 7.56
CA SER A 194 33.41 5.92 7.21
C SER A 194 33.02 4.91 6.12
N GLY A 195 31.78 4.96 5.63
CA GLY A 195 31.26 4.06 4.59
C GLY A 195 30.75 2.73 5.13
N THR A 196 30.51 2.61 6.44
CA THR A 196 29.90 1.40 7.01
C THR A 196 28.40 1.45 6.72
N HIS A 197 27.89 0.48 5.96
CA HIS A 197 26.46 0.36 5.68
C HIS A 197 25.67 0.08 6.97
N VAL A 198 24.52 0.75 7.11
CA VAL A 198 23.63 0.66 8.29
C VAL A 198 22.24 0.17 7.87
N ALA A 199 21.63 0.82 6.88
CA ALA A 199 20.27 0.47 6.44
C ALA A 199 20.04 0.84 4.97
N LYS A 200 19.06 0.19 4.33
CA LYS A 200 18.65 0.51 2.95
C LYS A 200 17.99 1.88 2.84
N LYS A 201 17.29 2.29 3.91
CA LYS A 201 16.46 3.49 4.01
C LYS A 201 16.50 4.03 5.44
N ALA A 202 16.10 5.29 5.62
CA ALA A 202 15.87 5.84 6.95
C ALA A 202 14.53 6.57 7.03
N VAL A 203 13.93 6.59 8.22
CA VAL A 203 12.84 7.51 8.57
C VAL A 203 13.34 8.40 9.70
N THR A 204 13.20 9.71 9.51
CA THR A 204 13.46 10.69 10.56
C THR A 204 12.12 11.27 11.02
N PHE A 205 11.96 11.40 12.33
CA PHE A 205 10.71 11.88 12.91
C PHE A 205 10.83 13.37 13.26
N GLY A 206 9.71 14.07 13.23
CA GLY A 206 9.62 15.47 13.61
C GLY A 206 8.48 15.76 14.59
N ALA A 207 8.26 17.04 14.85
CA ALA A 207 7.23 17.52 15.77
C ALA A 207 5.80 17.12 15.34
N ASP A 208 5.55 16.99 14.04
CA ASP A 208 4.28 16.54 13.48
C ASP A 208 3.86 15.13 13.95
N ALA A 209 4.84 14.25 14.18
CA ALA A 209 4.61 12.92 14.75
C ALA A 209 3.94 13.01 16.11
N TYR A 210 4.30 13.98 16.95
CA TYR A 210 3.76 14.14 18.29
C TYR A 210 2.49 15.00 18.33
N GLN A 211 2.40 15.99 17.44
CA GLN A 211 1.34 17.01 17.49
C GLN A 211 0.14 16.69 16.61
N THR A 212 0.32 15.89 15.55
CA THR A 212 -0.70 15.72 14.51
C THR A 212 -0.92 14.25 14.17
N TRP A 213 0.12 13.55 13.74
CA TRP A 213 -0.03 12.24 13.10
C TRP A 213 0.05 11.05 14.07
N GLN A 214 0.59 11.27 15.28
CA GLN A 214 0.80 10.22 16.26
C GLN A 214 1.66 9.08 15.67
N TYR A 215 1.39 7.83 16.05
CA TYR A 215 2.15 6.68 15.56
C TYR A 215 1.96 6.42 14.05
N LEU A 216 0.89 6.93 13.43
CA LEU A 216 0.57 6.66 12.03
C LEU A 216 1.60 7.25 11.06
N VAL A 217 2.35 8.28 11.47
CA VAL A 217 3.46 8.78 10.65
C VAL A 217 4.56 7.72 10.50
N LEU A 218 4.77 6.86 11.50
CA LEU A 218 5.70 5.74 11.35
C LEU A 218 5.23 4.83 10.23
N ASN A 219 3.94 4.50 10.19
CA ASN A 219 3.35 3.68 9.12
C ASN A 219 3.42 4.36 7.75
N HIS A 220 3.24 5.68 7.70
CA HIS A 220 3.27 6.44 6.44
C HIS A 220 4.68 6.43 5.86
N GLU A 221 5.65 6.88 6.66
CA GLU A 221 7.03 6.98 6.24
C GLU A 221 7.65 5.59 5.97
N THR A 222 7.33 4.59 6.80
CA THR A 222 7.76 3.22 6.53
C THR A 222 7.14 2.68 5.22
N GLY A 223 5.95 3.15 4.83
CA GLY A 223 5.33 2.87 3.54
C GLY A 223 6.21 3.27 2.35
N HIS A 224 6.85 4.45 2.42
CA HIS A 224 7.80 4.88 1.37
C HIS A 224 9.03 4.00 1.29
N THR A 225 9.50 3.42 2.40
CA THR A 225 10.64 2.48 2.37
C THR A 225 10.31 1.24 1.54
N MET A 226 9.04 0.84 1.49
CA MET A 226 8.52 -0.23 0.61
C MET A 226 8.16 0.27 -0.80
N CYS A 227 8.59 1.48 -1.16
CA CYS A 227 8.39 2.14 -2.46
C CYS A 227 6.92 2.46 -2.80
N LEU A 228 6.12 2.82 -1.78
CA LEU A 228 4.85 3.48 -2.01
C LEU A 228 5.03 4.99 -2.27
N PRO A 229 4.29 5.59 -3.19
CA PRO A 229 4.27 7.03 -3.39
C PRO A 229 3.40 7.76 -2.36
N ASP A 230 3.63 9.06 -2.20
CA ASP A 230 2.68 10.01 -1.63
C ASP A 230 1.47 10.14 -2.55
N LEU A 231 0.28 10.07 -1.96
CA LEU A 231 -1.01 10.22 -2.66
C LEU A 231 -1.67 11.58 -2.41
N TYR A 232 -0.95 12.53 -1.81
CA TYR A 232 -1.41 13.90 -1.57
C TYR A 232 -0.57 14.91 -2.37
N PRO A 233 -1.12 16.08 -2.72
CA PRO A 233 -0.37 17.08 -3.47
C PRO A 233 0.76 17.69 -2.63
N ILE A 234 1.99 17.65 -3.15
CA ILE A 234 3.18 18.24 -2.51
C ILE A 234 3.33 19.75 -2.79
N ASP A 235 2.43 20.33 -3.59
CA ASP A 235 2.45 21.75 -4.01
C ASP A 235 1.64 22.69 -3.09
N GLY A 236 1.24 22.21 -1.91
CA GLY A 236 0.50 22.99 -0.90
C GLY A 236 -1.00 23.08 -1.15
N ARG A 237 -1.54 22.37 -2.15
CA ARG A 237 -2.99 22.12 -2.23
C ARG A 237 -3.46 21.24 -1.06
N ARG A 238 -4.78 21.14 -0.90
CA ARG A 238 -5.42 20.34 0.16
C ARG A 238 -4.95 18.89 0.12
N THR A 239 -4.58 18.32 1.28
CA THR A 239 -4.05 16.96 1.41
C THR A 239 -4.95 15.89 0.78
N GLY A 240 -6.26 15.92 1.08
CA GLY A 240 -7.23 14.97 0.53
C GLY A 240 -7.62 15.20 -0.93
N LEU A 241 -6.94 16.09 -1.68
CA LEU A 241 -7.32 16.47 -3.06
C LEU A 241 -7.52 15.28 -4.00
N PHE A 242 -6.67 14.26 -3.90
CA PHE A 242 -6.70 13.13 -4.83
C PHE A 242 -7.45 11.92 -4.27
N VAL A 243 -7.32 11.64 -2.97
CA VAL A 243 -7.77 10.36 -2.38
C VAL A 243 -8.67 10.51 -1.16
N GLY A 244 -9.02 11.73 -0.76
CA GLY A 244 -9.73 11.96 0.50
C GLY A 244 -8.95 11.37 1.67
N GLY A 245 -9.68 10.74 2.59
CA GLY A 245 -9.13 9.99 3.73
C GLY A 245 -9.21 8.48 3.58
N TRP A 246 -9.10 7.96 2.34
CA TRP A 246 -9.24 6.55 2.00
C TRP A 246 -7.94 5.74 1.96
N ASP A 247 -6.78 6.38 2.15
CA ASP A 247 -5.48 5.71 2.19
C ASP A 247 -4.47 6.53 3.01
N LEU A 248 -3.74 5.85 3.91
CA LEU A 248 -2.74 6.44 4.79
C LEU A 248 -1.56 7.09 4.05
N MET A 249 -1.23 6.67 2.84
CA MET A 249 -0.24 7.35 1.97
C MET A 249 -0.75 8.67 1.38
N GLY A 250 -2.05 8.96 1.51
CA GLY A 250 -2.65 10.24 1.14
C GLY A 250 -2.88 11.12 2.38
N TYR A 251 -3.86 10.76 3.18
CA TYR A 251 -4.22 11.52 4.38
C TYR A 251 -4.10 10.63 5.62
N ILE A 252 -2.97 10.79 6.33
CA ILE A 252 -2.49 9.88 7.39
C ILE A 252 -3.55 9.57 8.45
N ASN A 253 -4.33 10.57 8.89
CA ASN A 253 -5.38 10.42 9.90
C ASN A 253 -6.80 10.54 9.31
N GLY A 254 -6.96 10.23 8.02
CA GLY A 254 -8.26 10.14 7.38
C GLY A 254 -9.16 9.11 8.08
N PRO A 255 -10.50 9.20 7.92
CA PRO A 255 -11.44 8.29 8.55
C PRO A 255 -11.31 6.82 8.11
N SER A 256 -10.70 6.55 6.95
CA SER A 256 -10.54 5.22 6.36
C SER A 256 -9.09 4.99 5.89
N PRO A 257 -8.12 4.95 6.83
CA PRO A 257 -6.69 5.02 6.53
C PRO A 257 -6.08 3.69 6.04
N ASP A 258 -6.82 2.58 5.92
CA ASP A 258 -6.23 1.36 5.33
C ASP A 258 -5.71 1.61 3.91
N TYR A 259 -4.67 0.88 3.49
CA TYR A 259 -4.15 1.03 2.13
C TYR A 259 -5.16 0.55 1.09
N PHE A 260 -5.23 1.27 -0.03
CA PHE A 260 -5.94 0.83 -1.23
C PHE A 260 -5.55 -0.60 -1.62
N SER A 261 -6.52 -1.37 -2.12
CA SER A 261 -6.28 -2.73 -2.62
C SER A 261 -5.17 -2.79 -3.67
N TRP A 262 -5.04 -1.75 -4.51
CA TRP A 262 -3.93 -1.64 -5.46
C TRP A 262 -2.55 -1.64 -4.78
N ASN A 263 -2.38 -0.83 -3.71
CA ASN A 263 -1.15 -0.79 -2.93
C ASN A 263 -0.92 -2.13 -2.22
N LYS A 264 -1.95 -2.71 -1.61
CA LYS A 264 -1.86 -4.04 -0.98
C LYS A 264 -1.45 -5.13 -1.97
N TRP A 265 -1.96 -5.09 -3.20
CA TRP A 265 -1.59 -6.04 -4.25
C TRP A 265 -0.13 -5.86 -4.70
N ARG A 266 0.32 -4.62 -4.90
CA ARG A 266 1.74 -4.33 -5.22
C ARG A 266 2.70 -4.81 -4.14
N LEU A 267 2.32 -4.66 -2.88
CA LEU A 267 3.12 -5.09 -1.74
C LEU A 267 3.11 -6.62 -1.52
N GLY A 268 2.27 -7.36 -2.25
CA GLY A 268 2.09 -8.81 -2.10
C GLY A 268 1.15 -9.21 -0.96
N TRP A 269 0.41 -8.25 -0.39
CA TRP A 269 -0.56 -8.49 0.68
C TRP A 269 -1.86 -9.09 0.14
N LEU A 270 -2.24 -8.71 -1.09
CA LEU A 270 -3.26 -9.42 -1.87
C LEU A 270 -2.58 -10.32 -2.90
N THR A 271 -3.14 -11.51 -3.11
CA THR A 271 -2.69 -12.41 -4.18
C THR A 271 -3.48 -12.16 -5.46
N ASP A 272 -2.99 -12.73 -6.56
CA ASP A 272 -3.61 -12.61 -7.88
C ASP A 272 -5.03 -13.20 -7.93
N GLU A 273 -5.28 -14.23 -7.12
CA GLU A 273 -6.60 -14.87 -7.00
C GLU A 273 -7.64 -13.97 -6.34
N GLN A 274 -7.20 -12.96 -5.57
CA GLN A 274 -8.08 -11.99 -4.90
C GLN A 274 -8.41 -10.79 -5.79
N ILE A 275 -7.93 -10.77 -7.04
CA ILE A 275 -8.14 -9.68 -8.01
C ILE A 275 -8.88 -10.21 -9.23
N GLU A 276 -9.90 -9.50 -9.69
CA GLU A 276 -10.54 -9.76 -10.99
C GLU A 276 -10.08 -8.73 -12.01
N CYS A 277 -9.61 -9.16 -13.18
CA CYS A 277 -9.19 -8.25 -14.25
C CYS A 277 -10.23 -8.22 -15.37
N VAL A 278 -10.60 -7.01 -15.77
CA VAL A 278 -11.43 -6.70 -16.93
C VAL A 278 -10.56 -5.91 -17.91
N ASP A 279 -10.34 -6.46 -19.10
CA ASP A 279 -9.55 -5.78 -20.15
C ASP A 279 -10.50 -5.04 -21.10
N SER A 280 -10.53 -3.70 -21.04
CA SER A 280 -11.39 -2.91 -21.92
C SER A 280 -10.91 -2.93 -23.38
N GLY A 281 -9.66 -3.32 -23.65
CA GLY A 281 -9.13 -3.50 -24.99
C GLY A 281 -9.69 -4.74 -25.71
N GLY A 282 -10.37 -5.64 -24.98
CA GLY A 282 -10.99 -6.85 -25.51
C GLY A 282 -12.30 -6.64 -26.28
N GLY A 283 -12.84 -5.41 -26.28
CA GLY A 283 -14.11 -5.04 -26.91
C GLY A 283 -15.27 -4.92 -25.91
N ALA A 284 -16.41 -4.44 -26.39
CA ALA A 284 -17.61 -4.21 -25.58
C ALA A 284 -18.11 -5.49 -24.89
N GLY A 285 -18.56 -5.36 -23.64
CA GLY A 285 -19.05 -6.47 -22.84
C GLY A 285 -19.49 -6.06 -21.44
N SER A 286 -20.18 -6.99 -20.77
CA SER A 286 -20.63 -6.81 -19.39
C SER A 286 -20.15 -7.97 -18.53
N SER A 287 -19.68 -7.69 -17.32
CA SER A 287 -19.26 -8.70 -16.35
C SER A 287 -19.78 -8.39 -14.95
N THR A 288 -20.02 -9.43 -14.16
CA THR A 288 -20.51 -9.32 -12.77
C THR A 288 -19.47 -9.88 -11.80
N HIS A 289 -19.25 -9.17 -10.71
CA HIS A 289 -18.22 -9.47 -9.72
C HIS A 289 -18.76 -9.25 -8.31
N THR A 290 -18.36 -10.10 -7.36
CA THR A 290 -18.70 -9.92 -5.95
C THR A 290 -17.45 -9.51 -5.19
N LEU A 291 -17.46 -8.33 -4.58
CA LEU A 291 -16.40 -7.76 -3.77
C LEU A 291 -16.68 -8.02 -2.29
N SER A 292 -15.71 -8.57 -1.57
CA SER A 292 -15.73 -8.62 -0.11
C SER A 292 -14.96 -7.42 0.48
N PRO A 293 -15.34 -6.93 1.67
CA PRO A 293 -14.69 -5.78 2.32
C PRO A 293 -13.18 -5.91 2.40
N LEU A 294 -12.46 -4.84 2.08
CA LEU A 294 -11.00 -4.83 2.09
C LEU A 294 -10.43 -5.08 3.48
N GLU A 295 -11.11 -4.62 4.52
CA GLU A 295 -10.64 -4.60 5.90
C GLU A 295 -10.66 -5.99 6.56
N VAL A 296 -11.36 -6.95 5.94
CA VAL A 296 -11.53 -8.31 6.47
C VAL A 296 -10.60 -9.28 5.73
N ALA A 297 -9.77 -10.03 6.44
CA ALA A 297 -8.93 -11.07 5.82
C ALA A 297 -9.78 -12.17 5.14
N GLY A 298 -9.31 -12.71 4.02
CA GLY A 298 -9.98 -13.81 3.33
C GLY A 298 -9.25 -14.24 2.06
N ASP A 299 -8.58 -15.39 2.12
CA ASP A 299 -7.60 -15.82 1.10
C ASP A 299 -8.18 -16.05 -0.30
N SER A 300 -9.48 -16.37 -0.40
CA SER A 300 -10.17 -16.62 -1.68
C SER A 300 -11.25 -15.58 -2.01
N ALA A 301 -11.41 -14.57 -1.17
CA ALA A 301 -12.39 -13.51 -1.38
C ALA A 301 -11.82 -12.48 -2.34
N VAL A 302 -12.61 -12.09 -3.34
CA VAL A 302 -12.23 -11.03 -4.27
C VAL A 302 -12.23 -9.71 -3.51
N LYS A 303 -11.09 -9.01 -3.55
CA LYS A 303 -10.89 -7.71 -2.88
C LYS A 303 -10.97 -6.53 -3.81
N ALA A 304 -10.69 -6.75 -5.09
CA ALA A 304 -10.76 -5.70 -6.09
C ALA A 304 -11.11 -6.23 -7.48
N VAL A 305 -11.83 -5.41 -8.24
CA VAL A 305 -11.97 -5.54 -9.69
C VAL A 305 -11.15 -4.44 -10.32
N VAL A 306 -10.22 -4.80 -11.20
CA VAL A 306 -9.36 -3.86 -11.93
C VAL A 306 -9.78 -3.86 -13.39
N VAL A 307 -10.13 -2.70 -13.92
CA VAL A 307 -10.43 -2.49 -15.33
C VAL A 307 -9.24 -1.81 -15.98
N LYS A 308 -8.53 -2.55 -16.85
CA LYS A 308 -7.44 -1.97 -17.65
C LYS A 308 -8.04 -0.97 -18.64
N HIS A 309 -7.50 0.25 -18.69
CA HIS A 309 -7.88 1.24 -19.71
C HIS A 309 -6.83 1.39 -20.79
N ASN A 310 -5.55 1.43 -20.41
CA ASN A 310 -4.43 1.39 -21.33
C ASN A 310 -3.20 0.79 -20.61
N ASP A 311 -2.01 0.94 -21.20
CA ASP A 311 -0.79 0.33 -20.65
C ASP A 311 -0.23 1.05 -19.41
N THR A 312 -0.70 2.27 -19.10
CA THR A 312 -0.27 3.03 -17.91
C THR A 312 -1.40 3.37 -16.94
N ALA A 313 -2.68 3.16 -17.30
CA ALA A 313 -3.83 3.51 -16.49
C ALA A 313 -4.87 2.38 -16.30
N VAL A 314 -5.37 2.25 -15.07
CA VAL A 314 -6.47 1.33 -14.67
C VAL A 314 -7.51 2.04 -13.79
N LEU A 315 -8.70 1.47 -13.76
CA LEU A 315 -9.75 1.78 -12.79
C LEU A 315 -9.78 0.62 -11.80
N VAL A 316 -9.91 0.91 -10.52
CA VAL A 316 -10.06 -0.09 -9.47
C VAL A 316 -11.38 0.15 -8.75
N ALA A 317 -12.12 -0.93 -8.53
CA ALA A 317 -13.29 -0.98 -7.68
C ALA A 317 -13.00 -1.90 -6.48
N GLU A 318 -13.18 -1.39 -5.26
CA GLU A 318 -13.01 -2.15 -4.02
C GLU A 318 -14.17 -1.87 -3.05
N ALA A 319 -14.50 -2.84 -2.20
CA ALA A 319 -15.50 -2.66 -1.16
C ALA A 319 -14.84 -2.17 0.14
N ARG A 320 -15.38 -1.08 0.70
CA ARG A 320 -14.94 -0.47 1.97
C ARG A 320 -16.03 -0.55 3.01
N SER A 321 -15.68 -0.95 4.23
CA SER A 321 -16.61 -1.04 5.37
C SER A 321 -16.05 -0.36 6.62
N ALA A 322 -16.92 -0.06 7.58
CA ALA A 322 -16.54 0.54 8.85
C ALA A 322 -16.00 -0.53 9.81
N SER A 323 -14.84 -1.11 9.49
CA SER A 323 -14.24 -2.24 10.20
C SER A 323 -12.72 -2.17 10.17
N GLY A 324 -12.07 -2.86 11.12
CA GLY A 324 -10.61 -2.95 11.14
C GLY A 324 -9.97 -1.56 11.24
N LEU A 325 -9.08 -1.25 10.31
CA LEU A 325 -8.38 0.04 10.27
C LEU A 325 -9.29 1.20 9.84
N ASP A 326 -10.43 0.90 9.21
CA ASP A 326 -11.41 1.88 8.74
C ASP A 326 -12.62 1.99 9.68
N GLU A 327 -12.47 1.66 10.98
CA GLU A 327 -13.57 1.78 11.95
C GLU A 327 -14.16 3.20 12.05
N GLY A 328 -13.38 4.22 11.65
CA GLY A 328 -13.80 5.62 11.58
C GLY A 328 -14.53 6.01 10.29
N ALA A 329 -14.72 5.08 9.34
CA ALA A 329 -15.33 5.35 8.04
C ALA A 329 -16.71 5.98 8.19
N CYS A 330 -16.91 7.13 7.54
CA CYS A 330 -18.20 7.82 7.55
C CYS A 330 -19.12 7.37 6.41
N ALA A 331 -18.56 6.74 5.37
CA ALA A 331 -19.26 6.12 4.27
C ALA A 331 -18.74 4.70 4.04
N THR A 332 -19.59 3.83 3.52
CA THR A 332 -19.25 2.44 3.19
C THR A 332 -19.90 2.09 1.87
N GLY A 333 -19.28 1.21 1.10
CA GLY A 333 -19.75 0.91 -0.26
C GLY A 333 -18.63 0.48 -1.17
N VAL A 334 -18.88 0.59 -2.47
CA VAL A 334 -17.85 0.33 -3.49
C VAL A 334 -17.16 1.64 -3.83
N LEU A 335 -15.88 1.75 -3.47
CA LEU A 335 -15.04 2.88 -3.81
C LEU A 335 -14.44 2.67 -5.19
N LEU A 336 -14.48 3.71 -6.03
CA LEU A 336 -13.86 3.72 -7.35
C LEU A 336 -12.70 4.70 -7.37
N TYR A 337 -11.57 4.27 -7.92
CA TYR A 337 -10.42 5.15 -8.13
C TYR A 337 -9.64 4.75 -9.37
N THR A 338 -8.97 5.73 -9.97
CA THR A 338 -8.03 5.50 -11.06
C THR A 338 -6.62 5.36 -10.51
N VAL A 339 -5.80 4.55 -11.18
CA VAL A 339 -4.37 4.49 -10.94
C VAL A 339 -3.64 4.71 -12.25
N THR A 340 -2.61 5.56 -12.21
CA THR A 340 -1.67 5.80 -13.31
C THR A 340 -0.25 5.46 -12.87
N THR A 341 0.51 4.81 -13.74
CA THR A 341 1.87 4.33 -13.45
C THR A 341 2.95 5.30 -13.95
N ASP A 342 2.57 6.26 -14.79
CA ASP A 342 3.41 7.31 -15.38
C ASP A 342 3.30 8.67 -14.66
N THR A 343 2.48 8.77 -13.61
CA THR A 343 2.38 9.93 -12.72
C THR A 343 3.25 9.71 -11.47
N GLY A 344 4.02 10.72 -11.05
CA GLY A 344 4.93 10.60 -9.92
C GLY A 344 4.28 10.73 -8.54
N SER A 345 5.04 10.39 -7.50
CA SER A 345 4.72 10.67 -6.10
C SER A 345 4.29 12.12 -5.91
N GLY A 346 3.16 12.32 -5.24
CA GLY A 346 2.64 13.66 -4.94
C GLY A 346 1.96 14.39 -6.11
N GLU A 347 1.89 13.77 -7.30
CA GLU A 347 1.24 14.33 -8.50
C GLU A 347 -0.17 13.75 -8.74
N GLY A 348 -0.65 12.89 -7.83
CA GLY A 348 -1.94 12.21 -7.91
C GLY A 348 -1.92 10.96 -8.79
N PRO A 349 -1.00 9.99 -8.55
CA PRO A 349 -0.96 8.74 -9.30
C PRO A 349 -2.13 7.82 -8.98
N VAL A 350 -2.83 8.05 -7.86
CA VAL A 350 -4.12 7.45 -7.50
C VAL A 350 -5.12 8.58 -7.31
N GLN A 351 -6.31 8.47 -7.90
CA GLN A 351 -7.37 9.48 -7.76
C GLN A 351 -8.73 8.82 -7.56
N VAL A 352 -9.36 9.11 -6.43
CA VAL A 352 -10.72 8.68 -6.10
C VAL A 352 -11.71 9.40 -7.01
N LEU A 353 -12.66 8.64 -7.55
CA LEU A 353 -13.75 9.15 -8.36
C LEU A 353 -14.89 9.57 -7.46
N ASP A 354 -15.17 10.87 -7.42
CA ASP A 354 -16.28 11.44 -6.66
C ASP A 354 -17.62 11.06 -7.30
N VAL A 355 -18.32 10.11 -6.69
CA VAL A 355 -19.65 9.66 -7.12
C VAL A 355 -20.79 10.50 -6.54
N ASN A 356 -20.50 11.36 -5.56
CA ASN A 356 -21.47 12.20 -4.85
C ASN A 356 -21.03 13.68 -4.89
N PRO A 357 -20.82 14.27 -6.08
CA PRO A 357 -20.22 15.59 -6.19
C PRO A 357 -21.07 16.69 -5.53
N ALA A 358 -20.37 17.58 -4.82
CA ALA A 358 -20.92 18.65 -4.00
C ALA A 358 -21.79 18.17 -2.82
N SER A 359 -21.52 16.96 -2.29
CA SER A 359 -22.14 16.46 -1.05
C SER A 359 -21.65 17.21 0.19
N GLY A 360 -20.43 17.76 0.12
CA GLY A 360 -19.67 18.26 1.27
C GLY A 360 -18.89 17.16 2.01
N GLY A 361 -19.02 15.91 1.59
CA GLY A 361 -18.40 14.73 2.17
C GLY A 361 -18.55 14.65 3.69
N CYS A 362 -17.47 14.26 4.36
CA CYS A 362 -17.40 14.16 5.82
C CYS A 362 -15.97 14.46 6.30
N ALA A 363 -15.78 14.68 7.60
CA ALA A 363 -14.45 14.92 8.20
C ALA A 363 -13.63 15.97 7.41
N ASP A 364 -14.33 17.04 6.99
CA ASP A 364 -13.82 18.17 6.23
C ASP A 364 -13.20 17.85 4.86
N ASP A 365 -13.56 16.70 4.25
CA ASP A 365 -13.18 16.36 2.89
C ASP A 365 -14.33 15.81 2.05
N GLU A 366 -14.52 16.41 0.86
CA GLU A 366 -15.52 16.03 -0.14
C GLU A 366 -15.44 14.55 -0.52
N LEU A 367 -14.23 14.00 -0.66
CA LEU A 367 -14.09 12.64 -1.20
C LEU A 367 -14.42 11.55 -0.18
N ASN A 368 -14.64 11.88 1.09
CA ASN A 368 -14.85 10.89 2.14
C ASN A 368 -16.21 10.17 2.07
N ASP A 369 -17.11 10.55 1.16
CA ASP A 369 -18.36 9.82 0.87
C ASP A 369 -18.45 9.31 -0.58
N ALA A 370 -17.32 9.20 -1.29
CA ALA A 370 -17.23 8.84 -2.71
C ALA A 370 -17.58 7.37 -3.06
N THR A 371 -18.27 6.64 -2.20
CA THR A 371 -18.63 5.24 -2.42
C THR A 371 -19.97 5.06 -3.11
N LEU A 372 -20.04 4.13 -4.07
CA LEU A 372 -21.30 3.64 -4.60
C LEU A 372 -22.04 2.76 -3.58
N SER A 373 -23.36 2.88 -3.52
CA SER A 373 -24.22 2.07 -2.65
C SER A 373 -25.62 1.91 -3.23
N LEU A 374 -26.37 0.91 -2.75
CA LEU A 374 -27.76 0.70 -3.16
C LEU A 374 -28.73 1.75 -2.59
N ASP A 375 -28.36 2.38 -1.47
CA ASP A 375 -29.18 3.38 -0.78
C ASP A 375 -28.87 4.83 -1.25
N GLY A 376 -27.84 5.00 -2.08
CA GLY A 376 -27.40 6.28 -2.63
C GLY A 376 -27.16 6.21 -4.14
N THR A 377 -26.04 6.75 -4.60
CA THR A 377 -25.60 6.59 -6.00
C THR A 377 -25.15 5.16 -6.22
N SER A 378 -25.87 4.40 -7.04
CA SER A 378 -25.57 2.99 -7.31
C SER A 378 -24.81 2.76 -8.61
N THR A 379 -24.74 3.74 -9.51
CA THR A 379 -24.09 3.64 -10.82
C THR A 379 -23.18 4.83 -11.09
N TYR A 380 -22.01 4.59 -11.68
CA TYR A 380 -21.09 5.63 -12.12
C TYR A 380 -20.49 5.29 -13.49
N SER A 381 -20.53 6.27 -14.41
CA SER A 381 -19.86 6.17 -15.71
C SER A 381 -18.54 6.93 -15.65
N VAL A 382 -17.43 6.24 -15.88
CA VAL A 382 -16.07 6.81 -15.77
C VAL A 382 -15.81 7.74 -16.95
N PRO A 383 -15.55 9.05 -16.70
CA PRO A 383 -15.41 10.03 -17.77
C PRO A 383 -14.30 9.67 -18.77
N GLY A 384 -14.67 9.51 -20.04
CA GLY A 384 -13.72 9.28 -21.15
C GLY A 384 -13.15 7.86 -21.24
N TRP A 385 -13.68 6.91 -20.46
CA TRP A 385 -13.17 5.53 -20.40
C TRP A 385 -14.11 4.48 -21.00
N ASP A 386 -15.33 4.88 -21.38
CA ASP A 386 -16.38 3.97 -21.89
C ASP A 386 -16.65 2.79 -20.94
N VAL A 387 -16.46 3.01 -19.64
CA VAL A 387 -16.70 2.06 -18.55
C VAL A 387 -17.78 2.59 -17.63
N THR A 388 -18.77 1.77 -17.31
CA THR A 388 -19.78 2.04 -16.27
C THR A 388 -19.75 0.95 -15.22
N VAL A 389 -19.77 1.34 -13.94
CA VAL A 389 -19.83 0.42 -12.81
C VAL A 389 -21.16 0.63 -12.09
N THR A 390 -21.88 -0.46 -11.82
CA THR A 390 -23.16 -0.46 -11.12
C THR A 390 -23.14 -1.43 -9.95
N VAL A 391 -23.47 -0.99 -8.74
CA VAL A 391 -23.76 -1.86 -7.60
C VAL A 391 -25.16 -2.45 -7.78
N THR A 392 -25.26 -3.77 -7.85
CA THR A 392 -26.51 -4.50 -8.14
C THR A 392 -27.07 -5.24 -6.93
N GLU A 393 -26.22 -5.64 -5.99
CA GLU A 393 -26.60 -6.36 -4.78
C GLU A 393 -25.67 -6.01 -3.61
N LYS A 394 -26.20 -6.13 -2.38
CA LYS A 394 -25.43 -6.07 -1.13
C LYS A 394 -25.89 -7.22 -0.23
N ASN A 395 -24.94 -8.01 0.28
CA ASN A 395 -25.19 -9.07 1.25
C ASN A 395 -24.24 -8.94 2.44
N GLY A 396 -24.76 -8.49 3.58
CA GLY A 396 -23.90 -8.04 4.67
C GLY A 396 -23.07 -6.85 4.20
N ASP A 397 -21.75 -6.95 4.28
CA ASP A 397 -20.80 -5.94 3.78
C ASP A 397 -20.19 -6.33 2.42
N GLU A 398 -20.62 -7.44 1.81
CA GLU A 398 -20.23 -7.79 0.45
C GLU A 398 -21.11 -7.08 -0.58
N TYR A 399 -20.52 -6.68 -1.70
CA TYR A 399 -21.20 -5.96 -2.78
C TYR A 399 -21.03 -6.70 -4.10
N THR A 400 -22.13 -6.90 -4.83
CA THR A 400 -22.07 -7.34 -6.23
C THR A 400 -22.10 -6.11 -7.13
N ILE A 401 -21.16 -6.05 -8.06
CA ILE A 401 -21.08 -5.02 -9.08
C ILE A 401 -21.19 -5.61 -10.48
N GLN A 402 -21.77 -4.84 -11.38
CA GLN A 402 -21.70 -5.03 -12.82
C GLN A 402 -20.75 -3.98 -13.42
N VAL A 403 -19.84 -4.43 -14.27
CA VAL A 403 -18.92 -3.58 -15.04
C VAL A 403 -19.29 -3.72 -16.52
N ASP A 404 -19.67 -2.61 -17.12
CA ASP A 404 -20.01 -2.51 -18.54
C ASP A 404 -18.93 -1.73 -19.28
N VAL A 405 -18.30 -2.36 -20.28
CA VAL A 405 -17.36 -1.74 -21.21
C VAL A 405 -18.05 -1.60 -22.57
N ALA A 406 -18.04 -0.39 -23.16
CA ALA A 406 -18.77 -0.07 -24.40
C ALA A 406 -17.91 -0.07 -25.67
#